data_AF-A0A816HAM5-F1
#
_entry.id   AF-A0A816HAM5-F1
#
_cell.length_a   1.000
_cell.length_b   1.000
_cell.length_c   1.000
_cell.angle_alpha   90.00
_cell.angle_beta   90.00
_cell.angle_gamma   90.00
#
_symmetry.space_group_name_H-M   'P 1'
#
loop_
_entity.id
_entity.type
_entity.pdbx_description
1 polymer ?
#
loop_
_entity_poly.entity_id
_entity_poly.type
_entity_poly.pdbx_seq_one_letter_code
_entity_poly.pdbx_strand_id
1 'polypeptide(L)'
;CKDNQDGTCIMEYLPTKAGQYDIAIKFAEQHVPGSPFHVNVRDRLDASHVNVKMSSTMRANTLQEIVIDGQTAGPGNPSIDITDSHEEL
;
A
#
# COMPACT_ATOMS: atom_id res chain seq x y z
N CYS A 1 13.32 18.89 -13.91
CA CYS A 1 13.21 18.80 -15.37
C CYS A 1 14.54 18.28 -15.91
N LYS A 2 14.58 17.06 -16.41
CA LYS A 2 15.74 16.56 -17.16
C LYS A 2 15.44 16.78 -18.64
N ASP A 3 16.17 17.69 -19.27
CA ASP A 3 16.08 17.95 -20.71
C ASP A 3 16.77 16.82 -21.47
N ASN A 4 16.05 16.19 -22.39
CA ASN A 4 16.55 15.08 -23.20
C ASN A 4 17.22 15.57 -24.50
N GLN A 5 17.31 16.88 -24.72
CA GLN A 5 17.94 17.51 -25.91
C GLN A 5 17.30 17.11 -27.25
N ASP A 6 16.09 16.56 -27.22
CA ASP A 6 15.27 16.20 -28.37
C ASP A 6 13.93 16.96 -28.40
N GLY A 7 13.79 17.97 -27.52
CA GLY A 7 12.54 18.71 -27.32
C GLY A 7 11.61 18.11 -26.25
N THR A 8 12.02 17.03 -25.56
CA THR A 8 11.27 16.42 -24.46
C THR A 8 11.93 16.67 -23.10
N CYS A 9 11.12 16.71 -22.05
CA CYS A 9 11.59 16.87 -20.68
C CYS A 9 10.98 15.81 -19.75
N ILE A 10 11.82 15.19 -18.93
CA ILE A 10 11.40 14.22 -17.91
C ILE A 10 11.18 14.93 -16.58
N MET A 11 10.03 14.66 -15.98
CA MET A 11 9.63 15.10 -14.65
C MET A 11 9.29 13.85 -13.84
N GLU A 12 9.99 13.65 -12.72
CA GLU A 12 9.73 12.55 -11.80
C GLU A 12 9.08 13.10 -10.54
N TYR A 13 7.98 12.49 -10.12
CA TYR A 13 7.30 12.81 -8.86
C TYR A 13 7.05 11.52 -8.09
N LEU A 14 7.42 11.53 -6.80
CA LEU A 14 7.16 10.44 -5.88
C LEU A 14 6.00 10.84 -4.94
N PRO A 15 4.75 10.38 -5.21
CA PRO A 15 3.65 10.63 -4.30
C PRO A 15 3.87 9.91 -2.97
N THR A 16 3.69 10.61 -1.86
CA THR A 16 3.89 10.06 -0.50
C THR A 16 2.60 9.66 0.20
N LYS A 17 1.44 9.94 -0.40
CA LYS A 17 0.12 9.59 0.12
C LYS A 17 -0.76 9.05 -0.99
N ALA A 18 -1.63 8.09 -0.67
CA ALA A 18 -2.72 7.74 -1.56
C ALA A 18 -3.68 8.92 -1.76
N GLY A 19 -4.24 9.01 -2.96
CA GLY A 19 -5.17 10.06 -3.32
C GLY A 19 -5.26 10.29 -4.82
N GLN A 20 -6.18 11.15 -5.22
CA GLN A 20 -6.29 11.63 -6.59
C GLN A 20 -5.38 12.85 -6.76
N TYR A 21 -4.54 12.81 -7.80
CA TYR A 21 -3.61 13.87 -8.16
C TYR A 21 -3.92 14.40 -9.54
N ASP A 22 -4.04 15.72 -9.64
CA ASP A 22 -4.23 16.42 -10.91
C ASP A 22 -2.90 17.04 -11.34
N ILE A 23 -2.33 16.51 -12.42
CA ILE A 23 -1.04 16.96 -12.95
C ILE A 23 -1.32 17.95 -14.08
N ALA A 24 -1.19 19.24 -13.78
CA ALA A 24 -1.34 20.31 -14.77
C ALA A 24 -0.02 20.58 -15.50
N ILE A 25 -0.01 20.36 -16.81
CA ILE A 25 1.13 20.66 -17.67
C ILE A 25 0.73 21.82 -18.59
N LYS A 26 1.49 22.91 -18.52
CA LYS A 26 1.27 24.13 -19.31
C LYS A 26 2.49 24.47 -20.15
N PHE A 27 2.27 24.94 -21.36
CA PHE A 27 3.26 25.54 -22.24
C PHE A 27 2.78 26.94 -22.63
N ALA A 28 3.62 27.96 -22.44
CA ALA A 28 3.24 29.38 -22.63
C ALA A 28 1.91 29.74 -21.94
N GLU A 29 1.78 29.34 -20.68
CA GLU A 29 0.58 29.49 -19.83
C GLU A 29 -0.69 28.74 -20.30
N GLN A 30 -0.63 28.04 -21.44
CA GLN A 30 -1.74 27.26 -21.98
C GLN A 30 -1.57 25.76 -21.71
N HIS A 31 -2.67 25.07 -21.38
CA HIS A 31 -2.67 23.63 -21.16
C HIS A 31 -2.31 22.89 -22.45
N VAL A 32 -1.39 21.92 -22.33
CA VAL A 32 -1.14 20.98 -23.43
C VAL A 32 -2.35 20.05 -23.61
N PRO A 33 -2.53 19.44 -24.80
CA PRO A 33 -3.61 18.46 -25.00
C PRO A 33 -3.57 17.34 -23.95
N GLY A 34 -4.71 17.09 -23.31
CA GLY A 34 -4.84 16.07 -22.24
C GLY A 34 -4.51 16.55 -20.83
N SER A 35 -4.02 17.79 -20.65
CA SER A 35 -3.86 18.38 -19.32
C SER A 35 -5.20 18.95 -18.79
N PRO A 36 -5.48 18.84 -17.47
CA PRO A 36 -4.71 18.10 -16.47
C PRO A 36 -4.86 16.57 -16.61
N PHE A 37 -3.77 15.87 -16.32
CA PHE A 37 -3.75 14.41 -16.25
C PHE A 37 -4.20 13.99 -14.86
N HIS A 38 -5.22 13.13 -14.79
CA HIS A 38 -5.76 12.64 -13.52
C HIS A 38 -5.10 11.31 -13.19
N VAL A 39 -4.40 11.24 -12.07
CA VAL A 39 -3.71 10.04 -11.60
C VAL A 39 -4.28 9.63 -10.26
N ASN A 40 -4.75 8.39 -10.16
CA ASN A 40 -5.17 7.81 -8.89
C ASN A 40 -4.01 7.04 -8.27
N VAL A 41 -3.41 7.61 -7.22
CA VAL A 41 -2.34 6.95 -6.46
C VAL A 41 -2.98 6.12 -5.36
N ARG A 42 -2.71 4.82 -5.35
CA ARG A 42 -3.16 3.91 -4.30
C ARG A 42 -2.01 3.59 -3.36
N ASP A 43 -2.34 3.38 -2.09
CA ASP A 43 -1.39 2.85 -1.14
C ASP A 43 -0.94 1.47 -1.61
N ARG A 44 0.33 1.14 -1.31
CA ARG A 44 0.83 -0.20 -1.54
C ARG A 44 0.17 -1.13 -0.53
N LEU A 45 -0.67 -2.04 -1.02
CA LEU A 45 -1.07 -3.22 -0.25
C LEU A 45 0.07 -4.23 -0.34
N ASP A 46 0.70 -4.49 0.80
CA ASP A 46 1.80 -5.44 0.88
C ASP A 46 1.66 -6.27 2.16
N ALA A 47 1.01 -7.42 2.00
CA ALA A 47 0.77 -8.36 3.10
C ALA A 47 2.07 -8.90 3.72
N SER A 48 3.21 -8.81 3.03
CA SER A 48 4.51 -9.24 3.59
C SER A 48 4.97 -8.33 4.74
N HIS A 49 4.39 -7.14 4.88
CA HIS A 49 4.62 -6.23 5.99
C HIS A 49 3.67 -6.45 7.18
N VAL A 50 2.78 -7.45 7.13
CA VAL A 50 1.98 -7.85 8.30
C VAL A 50 2.85 -8.67 9.24
N ASN A 51 2.90 -8.28 10.51
CA ASN A 51 3.62 -9.02 11.54
C ASN A 51 2.64 -9.68 12.52
N VAL A 52 2.93 -10.91 12.92
CA VAL A 52 2.12 -11.67 13.87
C VAL A 52 2.97 -11.99 15.09
N LYS A 53 2.48 -11.58 16.26
CA LYS A 53 3.10 -11.93 17.54
C LYS A 53 2.15 -12.85 18.29
N MET A 54 2.65 -14.01 18.67
CA MET A 54 1.95 -14.98 19.48
C MET A 54 2.92 -15.65 20.45
N SER A 55 2.38 -16.22 21.52
CA SER A 55 3.18 -17.09 22.39
C SER A 55 3.67 -18.30 21.61
N SER A 56 4.95 -18.66 21.78
CA SER A 56 5.55 -19.86 21.17
C SER A 56 5.00 -21.17 21.76
N THR A 57 4.39 -21.10 22.94
CA THR A 57 3.73 -22.23 23.60
C THR A 57 2.34 -21.84 24.04
N MET A 58 1.34 -22.64 23.66
CA MET A 58 -0.05 -22.46 24.06
C MET A 58 -0.48 -23.60 24.98
N ARG A 59 -1.18 -23.27 26.06
CA ARG A 59 -1.76 -24.24 26.99
C ARG A 59 -3.25 -24.35 26.76
N ALA A 60 -3.77 -25.58 26.74
CA ALA A 60 -5.21 -25.83 26.74
C ALA A 60 -5.87 -25.14 27.93
N ASN A 61 -7.12 -24.69 27.75
CA ASN A 61 -7.93 -24.01 28.78
C ASN A 61 -7.29 -22.76 29.38
N THR A 62 -6.32 -22.15 28.67
CA THR A 62 -5.68 -20.90 29.07
C THR A 62 -5.93 -19.85 27.99
N LEU A 63 -6.36 -18.65 28.39
CA LEU A 63 -6.52 -17.53 27.45
C LEU A 63 -5.16 -17.20 26.81
N GLN A 64 -5.15 -17.11 25.48
CA GLN A 64 -3.96 -16.73 24.72
C GLN A 64 -4.24 -15.45 23.94
N GLU A 65 -3.26 -14.57 23.88
CA GLU A 65 -3.29 -13.36 23.08
C GLU A 65 -2.51 -13.55 21.78
N ILE A 66 -3.11 -13.13 20.67
CA ILE A 66 -2.46 -13.04 19.35
C ILE A 66 -2.58 -11.59 18.90
N VAL A 67 -1.45 -10.99 18.54
CA VAL A 67 -1.39 -9.60 18.07
C VAL A 67 -1.02 -9.61 16.58
N ILE A 68 -1.86 -8.97 15.77
CA ILE A 68 -1.64 -8.79 14.33
C ILE A 68 -1.36 -7.30 14.09
N ASP A 69 -0.16 -6.98 13.63
CA ASP A 69 0.28 -5.62 13.32
C ASP A 69 0.37 -5.43 11.81
N GLY A 70 -0.56 -4.66 11.26
CA GLY A 70 -0.66 -4.36 9.82
C GLY A 70 -0.33 -2.91 9.46
N GLN A 71 0.25 -2.11 10.38
CA GLN A 71 0.40 -0.66 10.21
C GLN A 71 1.20 -0.26 8.95
N THR A 72 2.07 -1.14 8.45
CA THR A 72 2.91 -0.92 7.26
C THR A 72 2.46 -1.71 6.03
N ALA A 73 1.40 -2.52 6.15
CA ALA A 73 0.90 -3.35 5.05
C ALA A 73 -0.05 -2.62 4.09
N GLY A 74 -0.46 -1.38 4.44
CA GLY A 74 -1.45 -0.63 3.69
C GLY A 74 -2.89 -1.08 3.98
N PRO A 75 -3.88 -0.48 3.31
CA PRO A 75 -5.29 -0.76 3.55
C PRO A 75 -5.68 -2.15 3.04
N GLY A 76 -6.26 -2.97 3.92
CA GLY A 76 -6.73 -4.32 3.59
C GLY A 76 -7.65 -4.88 4.67
N ASN A 77 -8.37 -5.95 4.34
CA ASN A 77 -9.25 -6.65 5.28
C ASN A 77 -8.55 -7.93 5.78
N PRO A 78 -8.16 -8.00 7.07
CA PRO A 78 -7.59 -9.22 7.62
C PRO A 78 -8.68 -10.29 7.83
N SER A 79 -8.33 -11.55 7.56
CA SER A 79 -9.09 -12.74 7.95
C SER A 79 -8.23 -13.60 8.85
N ILE A 80 -8.82 -14.17 9.90
CA ILE A 80 -8.13 -15.01 10.87
C ILE A 80 -8.90 -16.32 10.97
N ASP A 81 -8.23 -17.41 10.60
CA ASP A 81 -8.77 -18.76 10.71
C ASP A 81 -7.90 -19.56 11.69
N ILE A 82 -8.52 -20.10 12.74
CA ILE A 82 -7.86 -20.95 13.74
C ILE A 82 -8.35 -22.37 13.51
N THR A 83 -7.44 -23.28 13.21
CA THR A 83 -7.75 -24.71 12.98
C THR A 83 -7.03 -25.55 14.03
N ASP A 84 -7.77 -26.43 14.69
CA ASP A 84 -7.23 -27.46 15.56
C ASP A 84 -7.04 -28.76 14.77
N SER A 85 -5.90 -29.41 14.95
CA SER A 85 -5.57 -30.70 14.31
C SER A 85 -5.79 -31.89 15.24
N HIS A 86 -6.36 -31.68 16.43
CA HIS A 86 -6.71 -32.77 17.34
C HIS A 86 -7.84 -33.63 16.76
N GLU A 87 -7.48 -34.82 16.28
CA GLU A 87 -8.43 -35.86 15.92
C GLU A 87 -8.88 -36.55 17.22
N GLU A 88 -10.12 -36.32 17.64
CA GLU A 88 -10.72 -37.05 18.77
C GLU A 88 -10.93 -38.51 18.34
N LEU A 89 -10.18 -39.44 18.95
CA LEU A 89 -10.35 -40.90 18.81
C LEU A 89 -11.54 -41.42 19.61
#